data_AF-A0A2S2PW66-F1
#
_entry.id   AF-A0A2S2PW66-F1
#
_cell.length_a   1.000
_cell.length_b   1.000
_cell.length_c   1.000
_cell.angle_alpha   90.00
_cell.angle_beta   90.00
_cell.angle_gamma   90.00
#
_symmetry.space_group_name_H-M   'P 1'
#
loop_
_entity.id
_entity.type
_entity.pdbx_description
1 polymer ?
#
loop_
_entity_poly.entity_id
_entity_poly.type
_entity_poly.pdbx_seq_one_letter_code
_entity_poly.pdbx_strand_id
1 'polypeptide(L)'
;MASLLKIKRRKMSSNQEEHEAVTNFREYLRIPTVHPNVDYSKCVEFLLRQAQSLNLPSNIYYMAPGQPIVVITWLGQKPELPSILLNSHTDVVPVYPVSIMKLIIALNALILKK
;
A
#
# COMPACT_ATOMS: atom_id res chain seq x y z
N MET A 1 -2.70 -47.70 26.91
CA MET A 1 -2.75 -47.48 25.44
C MET A 1 -3.18 -46.04 25.18
N ALA A 2 -2.25 -45.09 25.19
CA ALA A 2 -2.53 -43.70 24.84
C ALA A 2 -1.74 -43.36 23.57
N SER A 3 -2.46 -43.22 22.46
CA SER A 3 -1.87 -42.87 21.16
C SER A 3 -1.63 -41.36 21.12
N LEU A 4 -0.37 -40.95 21.08
CA LEU A 4 0.00 -39.57 20.77
C LEU A 4 -0.37 -39.27 19.31
N LEU A 5 -1.37 -38.42 19.10
CA LEU A 5 -1.59 -37.72 17.84
C LEU A 5 -0.38 -36.83 17.56
N LYS A 6 0.61 -37.38 16.83
CA LYS A 6 1.70 -36.61 16.26
C LYS A 6 1.11 -35.64 15.23
N ILE A 7 1.01 -34.37 15.61
CA ILE A 7 0.74 -33.27 14.69
C ILE A 7 1.84 -33.31 13.62
N LYS A 8 1.47 -33.81 12.44
CA LYS A 8 2.34 -33.88 11.27
C LYS A 8 2.59 -32.44 10.81
N ARG A 9 3.69 -31.83 11.30
CA ARG A 9 4.15 -30.52 10.81
C ARG A 9 4.20 -30.61 9.29
N ARG A 10 3.34 -29.83 8.63
CA ARG A 10 3.34 -29.69 7.18
C ARG A 10 4.69 -29.08 6.82
N LYS A 11 5.55 -29.88 6.16
CA LYS A 11 6.82 -29.41 5.64
C LYS A 11 6.47 -28.37 4.57
N MET A 12 6.67 -27.08 4.88
CA MET A 12 6.58 -26.05 3.85
C MET A 12 7.63 -26.39 2.80
N SER A 13 7.18 -26.62 1.57
CA SER A 13 8.07 -26.78 0.43
C SER A 13 8.81 -25.46 0.24
N SER A 14 10.12 -25.51 0.38
CA SER A 14 11.05 -24.44 0.04
C SER A 14 10.95 -24.12 -1.46
N ASN A 15 10.87 -22.81 -1.78
CA ASN A 15 10.60 -22.17 -3.08
C ASN A 15 9.13 -22.03 -3.50
N GLN A 16 8.34 -21.28 -2.74
CA GLN A 16 7.30 -20.45 -3.37
C GLN A 16 7.90 -19.06 -3.59
N GLU A 17 8.01 -18.64 -4.86
CA GLU A 17 8.30 -17.25 -5.20
C GLU A 17 7.29 -16.34 -4.49
N GLU A 18 7.75 -15.21 -3.95
CA GLU A 18 6.88 -14.26 -3.25
C GLU A 18 5.87 -13.68 -4.23
N HIS A 19 4.59 -13.61 -3.83
CA HIS A 19 3.56 -13.00 -4.66
C HIS A 19 3.87 -11.50 -4.85
N GLU A 20 3.79 -11.00 -6.08
CA GLU A 20 4.13 -9.61 -6.41
C GLU A 20 3.44 -8.57 -5.52
N ALA A 21 2.15 -8.73 -5.25
CA ALA A 21 1.41 -7.87 -4.32
C ALA A 21 2.04 -7.80 -2.90
N VAL A 22 2.62 -8.90 -2.41
CA VAL A 22 3.33 -8.93 -1.11
C VAL A 22 4.66 -8.18 -1.24
N THR A 23 5.39 -8.36 -2.35
CA THR A 23 6.62 -7.61 -2.62
C THR A 23 6.35 -6.10 -2.67
N ASN A 24 5.35 -5.67 -3.46
CA ASN A 24 4.92 -4.27 -3.57
C ASN A 24 4.49 -3.70 -2.21
N PHE A 25 3.74 -4.47 -1.44
CA PHE A 25 3.30 -4.07 -0.11
C PHE A 25 4.47 -3.90 0.87
N ARG A 26 5.44 -4.83 0.86
CA ARG A 26 6.65 -4.74 1.69
C ARG A 26 7.58 -3.61 1.26
N GLU A 27 7.62 -3.27 -0.03
CA GLU A 27 8.32 -2.10 -0.53
C GLU A 27 7.68 -0.82 0.01
N TYR A 28 6.36 -0.69 -0.16
CA TYR A 28 5.59 0.44 0.34
C TYR A 28 5.77 0.68 1.84
N LEU A 29 5.71 -0.39 2.66
CA LEU A 29 5.92 -0.30 4.11
C LEU A 29 7.33 0.16 4.54
N ARG A 30 8.33 0.03 3.67
CA ARG A 30 9.71 0.48 3.97
C ARG A 30 9.91 1.96 3.65
N ILE A 31 8.95 2.61 2.99
CA ILE A 31 9.00 4.04 2.71
C ILE A 31 8.70 4.78 4.03
N PRO A 32 9.63 5.61 4.54
CA PRO A 32 9.46 6.26 5.83
C PRO A 32 8.50 7.46 5.71
N THR A 33 7.21 7.22 5.96
CA THR A 33 6.18 8.27 6.00
C THR A 33 5.75 8.64 7.43
N VAL A 34 6.70 8.57 8.38
CA VAL A 34 6.43 8.74 9.82
C VAL A 34 6.43 10.21 10.25
N HIS A 35 5.32 10.65 10.85
CA HIS A 35 5.18 12.03 11.35
C HIS A 35 6.15 12.35 12.51
N PRO A 36 6.47 13.64 12.76
CA PRO A 36 5.93 14.84 12.11
C PRO A 36 6.68 15.29 10.85
N ASN A 37 7.98 14.97 10.73
CA ASN A 37 8.86 15.47 9.67
C ASN A 37 8.95 14.47 8.51
N VAL A 38 7.88 14.39 7.72
CA VAL A 38 7.77 13.43 6.60
C VAL A 38 8.28 14.04 5.31
N ASP A 39 9.10 13.28 4.57
CA ASP A 39 9.35 13.52 3.14
C ASP A 39 8.52 12.54 2.30
N TYR A 40 7.44 13.04 1.69
CA TYR A 40 6.55 12.21 0.87
C TYR A 40 7.11 11.90 -0.53
N SER A 41 8.26 12.44 -0.93
CA SER A 41 8.78 12.32 -2.30
C SER A 41 8.90 10.88 -2.77
N LYS A 42 9.49 10.00 -1.93
CA LYS A 42 9.62 8.57 -2.24
C LYS A 42 8.28 7.84 -2.32
N CYS A 43 7.33 8.23 -1.48
CA CYS A 43 5.98 7.66 -1.50
C CYS A 43 5.24 8.05 -2.77
N VAL A 44 5.35 9.31 -3.18
CA VAL A 44 4.77 9.81 -4.44
C VAL A 44 5.40 9.09 -5.63
N GLU A 45 6.72 8.99 -5.68
CA GLU A 45 7.44 8.26 -6.74
C GLU A 45 6.99 6.81 -6.84
N PHE A 46 6.87 6.11 -5.70
CA PHE A 46 6.36 4.75 -5.66
C PHE A 46 4.94 4.65 -6.26
N LEU A 47 4.00 5.50 -5.83
CA LEU A 47 2.63 5.47 -6.33
C LEU A 47 2.54 5.76 -7.84
N LEU A 48 3.34 6.72 -8.34
CA LEU A 48 3.40 7.03 -9.77
C LEU A 48 3.99 5.87 -10.57
N ARG A 49 5.02 5.20 -10.05
CA ARG A 49 5.61 4.01 -10.68
C ARG A 49 4.59 2.87 -10.79
N GLN A 50 3.80 2.63 -9.73
CA GLN A 50 2.73 1.63 -9.74
C GLN A 50 1.59 2.01 -10.71
N ALA A 51 1.24 3.31 -10.81
CA ALA A 51 0.26 3.76 -11.78
C ALA A 51 0.75 3.58 -13.23
N GLN A 52 2.03 3.92 -13.48
CA GLN A 52 2.67 3.78 -14.78
C GLN A 52 2.75 2.32 -15.23
N SER A 53 3.09 1.39 -14.34
CA SER A 53 3.14 -0.04 -14.67
C SER A 53 1.77 -0.63 -15.05
N LEU A 54 0.68 0.03 -14.62
CA LEU A 54 -0.69 -0.33 -14.96
C LEU A 54 -1.28 0.53 -16.10
N ASN A 55 -0.46 1.41 -16.70
CA ASN A 55 -0.89 2.39 -17.72
C ASN A 55 -2.06 3.27 -17.27
N LEU A 56 -2.14 3.60 -15.97
CA LEU A 56 -3.18 4.45 -15.41
C LEU A 56 -2.74 5.92 -15.38
N PRO A 57 -3.58 6.85 -15.87
CA PRO A 57 -3.36 8.28 -15.69
C PRO A 57 -3.24 8.65 -14.21
N SER A 58 -2.24 9.47 -13.88
CA SER A 58 -2.01 9.96 -12.52
C SER A 58 -1.68 11.45 -12.51
N ASN A 59 -2.12 12.15 -11.46
CA ASN A 59 -1.85 13.57 -11.23
C ASN A 59 -1.47 13.81 -9.77
N ILE A 60 -0.67 14.84 -9.52
CA ILE A 60 -0.29 15.28 -8.18
C ILE A 60 -0.91 16.66 -7.93
N TYR A 61 -1.57 16.81 -6.79
CA TYR A 61 -2.12 18.08 -6.31
C TYR A 61 -1.47 18.46 -4.98
N TYR A 62 -1.43 19.76 -4.68
CA TYR A 62 -0.89 20.28 -3.42
C TYR A 62 -1.93 21.19 -2.76
N MET A 63 -2.38 20.81 -1.57
CA MET A 63 -3.28 21.67 -0.76
C MET A 63 -2.49 22.62 0.16
N ALA A 64 -1.24 22.24 0.47
CA ALA A 64 -0.25 23.07 1.16
C ALA A 64 1.16 22.67 0.70
N PRO A 65 2.18 23.51 0.91
CA PRO A 65 3.57 23.16 0.63
C PRO A 65 3.96 21.85 1.32
N GLY A 66 4.53 20.90 0.56
CA GLY A 66 4.98 19.62 1.09
C GLY A 66 3.87 18.60 1.41
N GLN A 67 2.60 18.89 1.09
CA GLN A 67 1.46 17.98 1.30
C GLN A 67 0.87 17.52 -0.05
N PRO A 68 1.49 16.53 -0.70
CA PRO A 68 1.02 16.03 -2.00
C PRO A 68 -0.21 15.12 -1.86
N ILE A 69 -1.12 15.22 -2.83
CA ILE A 69 -2.23 14.29 -3.05
C ILE A 69 -2.02 13.65 -4.42
N VAL A 70 -1.81 12.33 -4.43
CA VAL A 70 -1.69 11.55 -5.68
C VAL A 70 -3.08 11.02 -6.05
N VAL A 71 -3.53 11.34 -7.26
CA VAL A 71 -4.79 10.85 -7.82
C VAL A 71 -4.49 9.95 -9.00
N ILE A 72 -4.79 8.65 -8.86
CA ILE A 72 -4.69 7.66 -9.93
C ILE A 72 -6.11 7.37 -10.42
N THR A 73 -6.32 7.45 -11.74
CA THR A 73 -7.64 7.27 -12.36
C THR A 73 -7.66 6.02 -13.23
N TRP A 74 -8.60 5.12 -12.96
CA TRP A 74 -8.98 4.09 -13.90
C TRP A 74 -10.27 4.52 -14.60
N LEU A 75 -10.18 4.79 -15.91
CA LEU A 75 -11.35 5.10 -16.72
C LEU A 75 -12.13 3.82 -17.00
N GLY A 76 -13.39 3.77 -16.57
CA GLY A 76 -14.26 2.66 -16.86
C GLY A 76 -14.95 2.78 -18.21
N GLN A 77 -15.83 1.83 -18.48
CA GLN A 77 -16.48 1.70 -19.79
C GLN A 77 -17.64 2.70 -19.96
N LYS A 78 -18.17 3.24 -18.86
CA LYS A 78 -19.28 4.19 -18.83
C LYS A 78 -18.93 5.45 -18.04
N PRO A 79 -18.06 6.33 -18.58
CA PRO A 79 -17.53 7.50 -17.86
C PRO A 79 -18.57 8.51 -17.37
N GLU A 80 -19.79 8.45 -17.88
CA GLU A 80 -20.94 9.24 -17.46
C GLU A 80 -21.49 8.82 -16.09
N LEU A 81 -21.19 7.60 -15.63
CA LEU A 81 -21.59 7.14 -14.32
C LEU A 81 -20.79 7.83 -13.22
N PRO A 82 -21.38 7.98 -12.01
CA PRO A 82 -20.64 8.48 -10.86
C PRO A 82 -19.37 7.67 -10.60
N SER A 83 -18.30 8.38 -10.25
CA SER A 83 -17.00 7.77 -9.93
C SER A 83 -17.02 7.13 -8.54
N ILE A 84 -16.24 6.07 -8.35
CA ILE A 84 -15.95 5.49 -7.03
C ILE A 84 -14.59 6.03 -6.59
N LEU A 85 -14.58 6.71 -5.44
CA LEU A 85 -13.37 7.16 -4.79
C LEU A 85 -12.95 6.11 -3.75
N LEU A 86 -11.87 5.39 -4.03
CA LEU A 86 -11.12 4.70 -2.98
C LEU A 86 -10.11 5.73 -2.46
N ASN A 87 -10.14 6.02 -1.17
CA ASN A 87 -9.28 7.04 -0.55
C ASN A 87 -8.44 6.42 0.58
N SER A 88 -7.23 6.95 0.74
CA SER A 88 -6.23 6.57 1.73
C SER A 88 -5.41 7.76 2.16
N HIS A 89 -4.70 7.57 3.26
CA HIS A 89 -3.62 8.44 3.67
C HIS A 89 -2.31 7.64 3.68
N THR A 90 -1.18 8.32 3.55
CA THR A 90 0.15 7.69 3.42
C THR A 90 0.98 7.81 4.69
N ASP A 91 0.58 8.70 5.59
CA ASP A 91 1.29 9.01 6.82
C ASP A 91 1.05 7.96 7.91
N VAL A 92 2.10 7.73 8.70
CA VAL A 92 2.07 6.84 9.85
C VAL A 92 2.57 7.56 11.11
N VAL A 93 2.16 7.06 12.26
CA VAL A 93 2.57 7.63 13.56
C VAL A 93 3.92 7.05 14.02
N PRO A 94 4.70 7.80 14.82
CA PRO A 94 5.90 7.29 15.46
C PRO A 94 5.69 5.98 16.22
N VAL A 95 6.72 5.14 16.20
CA VAL A 95 6.80 3.95 17.05
C VAL A 95 7.70 4.21 18.25
N TYR A 96 7.29 3.73 19.43
CA TYR A 96 8.13 3.74 20.61
C TYR A 96 8.97 2.45 20.64
N PRO A 97 10.30 2.54 20.82
CA PRO A 97 11.20 1.38 20.73
C PRO A 97 10.95 0.28 21.78
N VAL A 98 10.17 0.59 22.84
CA VAL A 98 9.84 -0.35 23.94
C VAL A 98 8.57 -1.18 23.71
N SER A 99 7.87 -1.00 22.57
CA SER A 99 6.65 -1.74 22.26
C SER A 99 6.77 -2.40 20.89
N ILE A 100 6.87 -3.73 20.91
CA ILE A 100 6.95 -4.58 19.72
C ILE A 100 5.69 -4.39 18.87
N MET A 101 5.91 -4.00 17.60
CA MET A 101 4.97 -3.89 16.48
C MET A 101 3.66 -3.13 16.72
N LYS A 102 3.54 -1.92 16.16
CA LYS A 102 2.27 -1.42 15.61
C LYS A 102 2.44 -1.07 14.14
N LEU A 103 2.18 -2.08 13.32
CA LEU A 103 1.93 -1.95 11.89
C LEU A 103 0.52 -1.34 11.73
N ILE A 104 0.42 -0.03 11.51
CA ILE A 104 -0.83 0.63 11.14
C ILE A 104 -0.81 0.79 9.62
N ILE A 105 -1.55 -0.06 8.93
CA ILE A 105 -1.71 -0.04 7.47
C ILE A 105 -2.89 0.86 7.17
N ALA A 106 -2.64 2.03 6.57
CA ALA A 106 -3.67 2.84 5.94
C ALA A 106 -3.82 2.37 4.47
N LEU A 107 -5.03 1.91 4.13
CA LEU A 107 -5.39 1.23 2.88
C LEU A 107 -5.60 2.23 1.73
N ASN A 108 -4.94 2.00 0.58
CA ASN A 108 -4.74 2.78 -0.67
C ASN A 108 -5.93 3.52 -1.33
N ALA A 109 -5.62 4.67 -1.97
CA ALA A 109 -6.53 5.46 -2.78
C ALA A 109 -6.40 5.14 -4.29
N LEU A 110 -7.51 4.76 -4.92
CA LEU A 110 -7.64 4.51 -6.36
C LEU A 110 -9.03 5.03 -6.77
N ILE A 111 -9.10 5.97 -7.71
CA ILE A 111 -10.38 6.38 -8.26
C ILE A 111 -10.74 5.43 -9.40
N LEU A 112 -11.76 4.60 -9.18
CA LEU A 112 -12.38 3.79 -10.21
C LEU A 112 -13.53 4.59 -10.82
N LYS A 113 -13.37 5.12 -12.03
CA LYS A 113 -14.55 5.49 -12.83
C LYS A 113 -15.11 4.19 -13.41
N LYS A 114 -16.42 3.97 -13.30
CA LYS A 114 -17.09 2.83 -13.97
C LYS A 114 -17.25 3.07 -15.46
#